data_AF-A0A839A7R8-F1
#
_entry.id   AF-A0A839A7R8-F1
#
_cell.length_a   1.000
_cell.length_b   1.000
_cell.length_c   1.000
_cell.angle_alpha   90.00
_cell.angle_beta   90.00
_cell.angle_gamma   90.00
#
_symmetry.space_group_name_H-M   'P 1'
#
loop_
_entity.id
_entity.type
_entity.pdbx_description
1 polymer ?
#
loop_
_entity_poly.entity_id
_entity_poly.type
_entity_poly.pdbx_seq_one_letter_code
_entity_poly.pdbx_strand_id
1 'polypeptide(L)'
;MNKLRSNNYKIFRLLILAITLIQLGTFTTTVSAKLVLISYRYDENKITGNLTNYHNYLYRDVPDNAYISSTITRIVEEGWNYIRFEKINNYNW
;
A
#
# COMPACT_ATOMS: atom_id res chain seq x y z
N MET A 1 11.24 -56.42 22.40
CA MET A 1 11.15 -55.70 21.10
C MET A 1 9.94 -54.78 20.95
N ASN A 2 8.73 -55.12 21.42
CA ASN A 2 7.52 -54.32 21.17
C ASN A 2 7.47 -52.93 21.85
N LYS A 3 8.10 -52.78 23.03
CA LYS A 3 8.13 -51.52 23.79
C LYS A 3 8.99 -50.43 23.13
N LEU A 4 10.13 -50.83 22.54
CA LEU A 4 10.99 -49.96 21.73
C LEU A 4 10.28 -49.48 20.47
N ARG A 5 9.61 -50.40 19.76
CA ARG A 5 8.82 -50.08 18.56
C ARG A 5 7.68 -49.10 18.87
N SER A 6 6.96 -49.31 19.96
CA SER A 6 5.91 -48.41 20.46
C SER A 6 6.44 -47.01 20.79
N ASN A 7 7.59 -46.90 21.45
CA ASN A 7 8.19 -45.60 21.77
C ASN A 7 8.63 -44.84 20.52
N ASN A 8 9.15 -45.54 19.51
CA ASN A 8 9.53 -44.93 18.24
C ASN A 8 8.31 -44.31 17.52
N TYR A 9 7.14 -44.96 17.52
CA TYR A 9 5.93 -44.37 16.94
C TYR A 9 5.43 -43.13 17.70
N LYS A 10 5.58 -43.10 19.03
CA LYS A 10 5.23 -41.91 19.83
C LYS A 10 6.13 -40.73 19.51
N ILE A 11 7.44 -40.98 19.41
CA ILE A 11 8.44 -39.98 19.02
C ILE A 11 8.16 -39.45 17.61
N PHE A 12 7.85 -40.34 16.67
CA PHE A 12 7.54 -39.96 15.29
C PHE A 12 6.29 -39.09 15.19
N ARG A 13 5.23 -39.41 15.94
CA ARG A 13 4.02 -38.57 16.03
C ARG A 13 4.30 -37.21 16.64
N LEU A 14 5.13 -37.15 17.69
CA LEU A 14 5.54 -35.89 18.31
C LEU A 14 6.32 -35.00 17.33
N LEU A 15 7.21 -35.59 16.53
CA LEU A 15 7.97 -34.87 15.51
C LEU A 15 7.06 -34.28 14.43
N ILE A 16 6.07 -35.05 13.94
CA ILE A 16 5.08 -34.55 12.98
C ILE A 16 4.27 -33.39 13.58
N LEU A 17 3.84 -33.53 14.84
CA LEU A 17 3.10 -32.48 15.53
C LEU A 17 3.95 -31.20 15.68
N ALA A 18 5.23 -31.34 16.03
CA ALA A 18 6.14 -30.20 16.16
C ALA A 18 6.37 -29.50 14.81
N ILE A 19 6.61 -30.26 13.74
CA ILE A 19 6.84 -29.70 12.39
C ILE A 19 5.59 -28.96 11.89
N THR A 20 4.40 -29.55 12.07
CA THR A 20 3.14 -28.91 11.67
C THR A 20 2.86 -27.63 12.45
N LEU A 21 3.14 -27.59 13.75
CA LEU A 21 3.01 -26.38 14.57
C LEU A 21 4.00 -25.29 14.16
N ILE A 22 5.24 -25.64 13.82
CA ILE A 22 6.25 -24.69 13.35
C ILE A 22 5.84 -24.08 12.00
N GLN A 23 5.34 -24.90 11.07
CA GLN A 23 4.89 -24.43 9.76
C GLN A 23 3.71 -23.46 9.85
N LEU A 24 2.80 -23.64 10.81
CA LEU A 24 1.70 -22.70 11.03
C LEU A 24 2.18 -21.30 11.49
N GLY A 25 3.36 -21.22 12.12
CA GLY A 25 3.95 -19.97 12.60
C GLY A 25 4.75 -19.17 11.56
N THR A 26 5.12 -19.76 10.42
CA THR A 26 6.06 -19.13 9.46
C THR A 26 5.40 -18.30 8.34
N PHE A 27 4.08 -18.12 8.35
CA PHE A 27 3.34 -17.41 7.29
C PHE A 27 2.95 -15.97 7.66
N THR A 28 3.78 -15.24 8.41
CA THR A 28 3.55 -13.81 8.61
C THR A 28 4.25 -13.03 7.50
N THR A 29 3.52 -12.65 6.45
CA THR A 29 3.98 -11.58 5.57
C THR A 29 3.90 -10.27 6.36
N THR A 30 4.99 -9.50 6.39
CA THR A 30 4.97 -8.16 6.97
C THR A 30 4.10 -7.27 6.08
N VAL A 31 2.87 -7.02 6.51
CA VAL A 31 2.01 -6.00 5.89
C VAL A 31 2.51 -4.65 6.39
N SER A 32 3.26 -3.96 5.53
CA SER A 32 3.75 -2.61 5.80
C SER A 32 3.07 -1.65 4.83
N ALA A 33 2.77 -0.46 5.32
CA ALA A 33 2.06 0.58 4.59
C ALA A 33 2.82 1.90 4.69
N LYS A 34 2.73 2.67 3.61
CA LYS A 34 3.31 4.00 3.49
C LYS A 34 2.23 5.03 3.18
N LEU A 35 2.36 6.22 3.75
CA LEU A 35 1.51 7.36 3.46
C LEU A 35 1.90 7.97 2.12
N VAL A 36 0.95 8.11 1.20
CA VAL A 36 1.18 8.68 -0.14
C VAL A 36 0.21 9.82 -0.46
N LEU A 37 0.63 10.73 -1.33
CA LEU A 37 -0.19 11.84 -1.83
C LEU A 37 -1.10 11.35 -2.97
N ILE A 38 -2.41 11.34 -2.73
CA ILE A 38 -3.43 10.91 -3.68
C ILE A 38 -3.87 12.06 -4.58
N SER A 39 -4.10 13.24 -4.02
CA SER A 39 -4.48 14.39 -4.84
C SER A 39 -4.14 15.72 -4.18
N TYR A 40 -4.05 16.74 -5.01
CA TYR A 40 -3.94 18.13 -4.57
C TYR A 40 -4.43 19.06 -5.68
N ARG A 41 -4.69 20.31 -5.32
CA ARG A 41 -5.09 21.36 -6.24
C ARG A 41 -4.03 22.44 -6.35
N TYR A 42 -4.01 23.11 -7.49
CA TYR A 42 -3.17 24.28 -7.75
C TYR A 42 -3.84 25.18 -8.79
N ASP A 43 -3.46 26.43 -8.80
CA ASP A 43 -3.97 27.44 -9.71
C ASP A 43 -2.89 27.80 -10.74
N GLU A 44 -3.21 27.67 -12.02
CA GLU A 44 -2.39 28.20 -13.11
C GLU A 44 -2.86 29.59 -13.47
N ASN A 45 -1.97 30.58 -13.40
CA ASN A 45 -2.29 31.94 -13.80
C ASN A 45 -2.49 32.04 -15.33
N LYS A 46 -3.63 32.56 -15.78
CA LYS A 46 -4.00 32.66 -17.21
C LYS A 46 -3.09 33.59 -18.03
N ILE A 47 -2.39 34.53 -17.38
CA ILE A 47 -1.53 35.52 -18.03
C ILE A 47 -0.08 35.04 -18.04
N THR A 48 0.41 34.55 -16.90
CA THR A 48 1.84 34.22 -16.74
C THR A 48 2.14 32.73 -16.87
N GLY A 49 1.13 31.85 -16.85
CA GLY A 49 1.31 30.38 -16.82
C GLY A 49 1.90 29.83 -15.51
N ASN A 50 2.10 30.68 -14.50
CA ASN A 50 2.72 30.27 -13.25
C ASN A 50 1.77 29.42 -12.42
N LEU A 51 2.28 28.33 -11.87
CA LEU A 51 1.55 27.46 -10.95
C LEU A 51 1.70 27.97 -9.51
N THR A 52 0.58 28.25 -8.87
CA THR A 52 0.52 28.87 -7.54
C THR A 52 -0.59 28.24 -6.69
N ASN A 53 -0.70 28.67 -5.43
CA ASN A 53 -1.79 28.31 -4.54
C ASN A 53 -2.04 26.79 -4.45
N TYR A 54 -1.04 26.03 -4.00
CA TYR A 54 -1.21 24.59 -3.81
C TYR A 54 -1.98 24.29 -2.53
N HIS A 55 -3.05 23.50 -2.62
CA HIS A 55 -3.96 23.25 -1.49
C HIS A 55 -4.78 21.97 -1.66
N ASN A 56 -5.65 21.67 -0.69
CA ASN A 56 -6.56 20.52 -0.68
C ASN A 56 -5.84 19.18 -0.90
N TYR A 57 -4.73 18.99 -0.16
CA TYR A 57 -3.94 17.79 -0.21
C TYR A 57 -4.68 16.62 0.44
N LEU A 58 -4.79 15.51 -0.29
CA LEU A 58 -5.35 14.26 0.20
C LEU A 58 -4.27 13.20 0.25
N TYR A 59 -4.10 12.59 1.42
CA TYR A 59 -3.17 11.49 1.64
C TYR A 59 -3.92 10.21 1.95
N ARG A 60 -3.29 9.07 1.67
CA ARG A 60 -3.82 7.74 1.98
C ARG A 60 -2.67 6.77 2.28
N ASP A 61 -2.89 5.87 3.22
CA ASP A 61 -2.01 4.73 3.44
C ASP A 61 -2.21 3.68 2.34
N VAL A 62 -1.12 3.25 1.72
CA VAL A 62 -1.10 2.20 0.70
C VAL A 62 -0.06 1.14 1.08
N PRO A 63 -0.17 -0.10 0.58
CA PRO A 63 0.88 -1.09 0.76
C PRO A 63 2.24 -0.60 0.28
N ASP A 64 3.32 -1.07 0.91
CA ASP A 64 4.67 -0.60 0.57
C ASP A 64 5.06 -0.90 -0.89
N ASN A 65 4.55 -1.99 -1.46
CA ASN A 65 4.74 -2.36 -2.87
C ASN A 65 3.87 -1.54 -3.84
N ALA A 66 3.03 -0.63 -3.35
CA ALA A 66 2.20 0.20 -4.21
C ALA A 66 3.05 1.16 -5.05
N TYR A 67 2.63 1.35 -6.30
CA TYR A 67 3.25 2.26 -7.26
C TYR A 67 2.19 3.11 -7.96
N ILE A 68 2.60 4.28 -8.48
CA ILE A 68 1.72 5.16 -9.26
C ILE A 68 1.47 4.48 -10.61
N SER A 69 0.23 4.09 -10.87
CA SER A 69 -0.18 3.46 -12.13
C SER A 69 -0.57 4.50 -13.18
N SER A 70 -1.11 5.64 -12.75
CA SER A 70 -1.45 6.75 -13.63
C SER A 70 -1.59 8.06 -12.86
N THR A 71 -1.57 9.16 -13.61
CA THR A 71 -1.83 10.51 -13.09
C THR A 71 -2.82 11.19 -13.99
N ILE A 72 -3.85 11.79 -13.40
CA ILE A 72 -4.88 12.54 -14.09
C ILE A 72 -4.83 13.98 -13.59
N THR A 73 -4.93 14.93 -14.50
CA THR A 73 -5.13 16.33 -14.19
C THR A 73 -6.43 16.78 -14.81
N ARG A 74 -7.29 17.44 -14.02
CA ARG A 74 -8.57 17.97 -14.51
C ARG A 74 -8.80 19.40 -14.02
N ILE A 75 -9.48 20.19 -14.83
CA ILE A 75 -9.96 21.52 -14.43
C ILE A 75 -11.10 21.33 -13.43
N VAL A 76 -11.03 22.04 -12.32
CA VAL A 76 -12.05 22.00 -11.25
C VAL A 76 -12.86 23.28 -11.21
N GLU A 77 -12.22 24.39 -11.56
CA GLU A 77 -12.78 25.73 -11.44
C GLU A 77 -11.97 26.69 -12.32
N GLU A 78 -12.61 27.76 -12.78
CA GLU A 78 -11.93 28.85 -13.44
C GLU A 78 -12.31 30.19 -12.82
N GLY A 79 -11.30 31.02 -12.58
CA GLY A 79 -11.45 32.41 -12.19
C GLY A 79 -11.10 33.37 -13.33
N TRP A 80 -11.15 34.66 -13.02
CA TRP A 80 -10.80 35.71 -13.98
C TRP A 80 -9.30 35.68 -14.34
N ASN A 81 -8.41 35.33 -13.40
CA ASN A 81 -6.96 35.27 -13.59
C ASN A 81 -6.34 33.87 -13.44
N TYR A 82 -7.12 32.84 -13.16
CA TYR A 82 -6.58 31.48 -13.00
C TYR A 82 -7.48 30.38 -13.57
N ILE A 83 -6.87 29.24 -13.89
CA ILE A 83 -7.53 27.94 -14.06
C ILE A 83 -7.06 27.07 -12.90
N ARG A 84 -8.00 26.52 -12.13
CA ARG A 84 -7.69 25.61 -11.02
C ARG A 84 -7.73 24.19 -11.51
N PHE A 85 -6.63 23.49 -11.28
CA PHE A 85 -6.49 22.09 -11.59
C PHE A 85 -6.48 21.24 -10.33
N GLU A 86 -6.98 20.02 -10.44
CA GLU A 86 -6.79 18.96 -9.46
C GLU A 86 -5.94 17.87 -10.11
N LYS A 87 -4.81 17.57 -9.49
CA LYS A 87 -3.96 16.44 -9.86
C LYS A 87 -4.31 15.25 -8.97
N ILE A 88 -4.50 14.10 -9.58
CA ILE A 88 -4.88 12.85 -8.93
C ILE A 88 -3.88 11.77 -9.34
N ASN A 89 -3.20 11.18 -8.35
CA ASN A 89 -2.31 10.04 -8.51
C ASN A 89 -3.09 8.76 -8.19
N ASN A 90 -3.22 7.86 -9.16
CA ASN A 90 -3.80 6.54 -8.95
C ASN A 90 -2.69 5.56 -8.61
N TYR A 91 -2.88 4.79 -7.53
CA TYR A 91 -1.95 3.77 -7.06
C TYR A 91 -2.54 2.38 -7.26
N ASN A 92 -1.70 1.42 -7.65
CA ASN A 92 -2.03 -0.01 -7.73
C ASN A 92 -1.08 -0.81 -6.83
N TRP A 93 -1.52 -1.98 -6.34
CA TRP A 93 -0.76 -2.93 -5.53
C TRP A 93 -1.31 -4.35 -5.65
#